data_AF-A0A840GZB9-F1
#
_entry.id   AF-A0A840GZB9-F1
#
_cell.length_a   1.000
_cell.length_b   1.000
_cell.length_c   1.000
_cell.angle_alpha   90.00
_cell.angle_beta   90.00
_cell.angle_gamma   90.00
#
_symmetry.space_group_name_H-M   'P 1'
#
loop_
_entity.id
_entity.type
_entity.pdbx_description
1 polymer ?
#
loop_
_entity_poly.entity_id
_entity_poly.type
_entity_poly.pdbx_seq_one_letter_code
_entity_poly.pdbx_strand_id
1 'polypeptide(L)'
;MAPMTDDKVKRRLTTVLCADVYGYSRLMEADETGTLETLRRYRTAIARLVERRDGRIVNTWGDAVIAEFASVVEAVQCAVEIQQEISSQAADAPQASPMQFRIGINLGDVMVDGSDIYGDGVNIASRLQELAEPGGVVISSSVYDQVHNKLSVGFDCLGQRPLKNIAPLTSYRLTLGGRAAAQGSFPIEESATPSERARAPRIEDRRELSSATNVVSDWLARLPRPLAAALTVSAFLILINLFTGNKIWFHWPVAAILFGVVLRMVLGQRPESDSKTER
;
A
#
# COMPACT_ATOMS: atom_id res chain seq x y z
N MET A 1 -3.29 28.69 -30.83
CA MET A 1 -3.47 27.27 -30.45
C MET A 1 -2.30 26.91 -29.56
N ALA A 2 -2.51 26.87 -28.24
CA ALA A 2 -1.45 26.51 -27.29
C ALA A 2 -1.06 25.04 -27.49
N PRO A 3 0.22 24.66 -27.35
CA PRO A 3 0.59 23.26 -27.45
C PRO A 3 -0.06 22.51 -26.29
N MET A 4 -0.86 21.48 -26.60
CA MET A 4 -1.21 20.48 -25.60
C MET A 4 0.10 19.80 -25.21
N THR A 5 0.60 20.11 -24.03
CA THR A 5 1.68 19.36 -23.40
C THR A 5 1.21 17.93 -23.24
N ASP A 6 1.78 17.05 -24.04
CA ASP A 6 1.79 15.61 -23.86
C ASP A 6 2.26 15.35 -22.42
N ASP A 7 1.31 15.16 -21.51
CA ASP A 7 1.57 14.85 -20.10
C ASP A 7 2.03 13.40 -20.02
N LYS A 8 3.23 13.17 -20.56
CA LYS A 8 3.87 11.87 -20.61
C LYS A 8 4.21 11.51 -19.17
N VAL A 9 3.48 10.54 -18.63
CA VAL A 9 3.81 9.84 -17.39
C VAL A 9 5.30 9.48 -17.42
N LYS A 10 6.09 10.14 -16.58
CA LYS A 10 7.55 9.96 -16.54
C LYS A 10 7.88 8.81 -15.61
N ARG A 11 8.66 7.84 -16.10
CA ARG A 11 9.20 6.78 -15.25
C ARG A 11 10.55 7.19 -14.69
N ARG A 12 10.78 6.89 -13.40
CA ARG A 12 12.10 7.02 -12.77
C ARG A 12 12.31 5.93 -11.73
N LEU A 13 13.57 5.57 -11.54
CA LEU A 13 13.99 4.78 -10.40
C LEU A 13 14.09 5.69 -9.17
N THR A 14 13.43 5.33 -8.08
CA THR A 14 13.50 6.10 -6.82
C THR A 14 13.41 5.18 -5.60
N THR A 15 13.80 5.70 -4.44
CA THR A 15 13.59 5.00 -3.17
C THR A 15 12.26 5.46 -2.58
N VAL A 16 11.37 4.52 -2.27
CA VAL A 16 10.07 4.78 -1.66
C VAL A 16 10.09 4.28 -0.23
N LEU A 17 9.73 5.16 0.69
CA LEU A 17 9.48 4.87 2.10
C LEU A 17 7.98 4.93 2.34
N CYS A 18 7.42 3.87 2.92
CA CYS A 18 6.04 3.79 3.36
C CYS A 18 6.03 3.60 4.87
N ALA A 19 5.36 4.48 5.60
CA ALA A 19 5.20 4.39 7.05
C ALA A 19 3.72 4.40 7.42
N ASP A 20 3.28 3.52 8.29
CA ASP A 20 1.86 3.41 8.67
C ASP A 20 1.69 3.07 10.15
N VAL A 21 0.56 3.47 10.73
CA VAL A 21 0.29 3.26 12.15
C VAL A 21 -0.13 1.82 12.40
N TYR A 22 0.49 1.18 13.38
CA TYR A 22 0.07 -0.14 13.83
C TYR A 22 -1.22 -0.04 14.66
N GLY A 23 -2.29 -0.69 14.19
CA GLY A 23 -3.55 -0.81 14.94
C GLY A 23 -4.38 0.47 14.98
N TYR A 24 -4.28 1.33 13.96
CA TYR A 24 -4.97 2.62 13.90
C TYR A 24 -6.47 2.55 14.23
N SER A 25 -7.21 1.59 13.66
CA SER A 25 -8.64 1.43 13.94
C SER A 25 -8.95 1.23 15.43
N ARG A 26 -8.12 0.45 16.14
CA ARG A 26 -8.28 0.21 17.58
C ARG A 26 -7.97 1.46 18.41
N LEU A 27 -7.00 2.28 17.98
CA LEU A 27 -6.69 3.54 18.64
C LEU A 27 -7.83 4.55 18.46
N MET A 28 -8.40 4.62 17.25
CA MET A 28 -9.58 5.45 16.97
C MET A 28 -10.80 5.03 17.81
N GLU A 29 -11.08 3.73 17.96
CA GLU A 29 -12.17 3.24 18.81
C GLU A 29 -11.98 3.58 20.30
N ALA A 30 -10.74 3.66 20.78
CA ALA A 30 -10.43 3.93 22.18
C ALA A 30 -10.48 5.43 22.52
N ASP A 31 -9.90 6.27 21.66
CA ASP A 31 -9.90 7.73 21.80
C ASP A 31 -9.65 8.39 20.43
N GLU A 32 -10.73 8.78 19.75
CA GLU A 32 -10.66 9.42 18.44
C GLU A 32 -9.86 10.74 18.48
N THR A 33 -10.05 11.56 19.52
CA THR A 33 -9.47 12.90 19.56
C THR A 33 -7.98 12.84 19.88
N GLY A 34 -7.60 12.10 20.93
CA GLY A 34 -6.19 11.92 21.29
C GLY A 34 -5.39 11.18 20.23
N THR A 35 -6.01 10.22 19.52
CA THR A 35 -5.38 9.52 18.40
C THR A 35 -5.11 10.48 17.23
N LEU A 36 -6.07 11.31 16.84
CA LEU A 36 -5.88 12.28 15.75
C LEU A 36 -4.84 13.35 16.10
N GLU A 37 -4.81 13.84 17.34
CA GLU A 37 -3.80 14.80 17.80
C GLU A 37 -2.39 14.19 17.80
N THR A 38 -2.26 12.96 18.30
CA THR A 38 -0.99 12.22 18.31
C THR A 38 -0.52 11.92 16.89
N LEU A 39 -1.43 11.49 16.00
CA LEU A 39 -1.12 11.24 14.59
C LEU A 39 -0.65 12.51 13.88
N ARG A 40 -1.29 13.65 14.11
CA ARG A 40 -0.87 14.95 13.54
C ARG A 40 0.51 15.37 14.04
N ARG A 41 0.79 15.19 15.33
CA ARG A 41 2.11 15.47 15.92
C ARG A 41 3.20 14.62 15.26
N TYR A 42 2.99 13.31 15.16
CA TYR A 42 3.95 12.41 14.53
C TYR A 42 4.10 12.66 13.03
N ARG A 43 3.02 12.92 12.28
CA ARG A 43 3.11 13.29 10.85
C ARG A 43 3.91 14.57 10.65
N THR A 44 3.78 15.55 11.54
CA THR A 44 4.58 16.79 11.49
C THR A 44 6.05 16.52 11.76
N ALA A 45 6.36 15.66 12.74
CA ALA A 45 7.74 15.24 13.02
C ALA A 45 8.34 14.46 11.84
N ILE A 46 7.61 13.48 11.31
CA ILE A 46 8.01 12.69 10.14
C ILE A 46 8.26 13.60 8.94
N ALA A 47 7.38 14.56 8.65
CA ALA A 47 7.56 15.50 7.53
C ALA A 47 8.86 16.30 7.66
N ARG A 48 9.18 16.81 8.86
CA ARG A 48 10.45 17.48 9.12
C ARG A 48 11.66 16.58 8.92
N LEU A 49 11.59 15.32 9.37
CA LEU A 49 12.69 14.36 9.20
C LEU A 49 12.90 14.00 7.73
N VAL A 50 11.82 13.81 6.97
CA VAL A 50 11.84 13.55 5.53
C VAL A 50 12.49 14.72 4.79
N GLU A 51 12.05 15.96 5.05
CA GLU A 51 12.62 17.16 4.43
C GLU A 51 14.09 17.35 4.79
N ARG A 52 14.48 17.12 6.05
CA ARG A 52 15.88 17.21 6.50
C ARG A 52 16.82 16.23 5.79
N ARG A 53 16.28 15.16 5.22
CA ARG A 53 17.00 14.07 4.56
C ARG A 53 16.82 14.11 3.04
N ASP A 54 16.54 15.29 2.49
CA ASP A 54 16.31 15.54 1.07
C ASP A 54 15.23 14.62 0.46
N GLY A 55 14.29 14.18 1.31
CA GLY A 55 13.13 13.41 0.93
C GLY A 55 11.95 14.31 0.62
N ARG A 56 10.97 13.74 -0.08
CA ARG A 56 9.74 14.44 -0.46
C ARG A 56 8.53 13.58 -0.13
N ILE A 57 7.55 14.15 0.56
CA ILE A 57 6.25 13.51 0.74
C ILE A 57 5.48 13.65 -0.57
N VAL A 58 5.02 12.52 -1.11
CA VAL A 58 4.33 12.44 -2.40
C VAL A 58 2.82 12.52 -2.21
N ASN A 59 2.29 11.71 -1.29
CA ASN A 59 0.89 11.71 -0.89
C ASN A 59 0.73 11.01 0.45
N THR A 60 -0.36 11.31 1.16
CA THR A 60 -0.68 10.69 2.44
C THR A 60 -2.13 10.24 2.42
N TRP A 61 -2.35 9.01 1.99
CA TRP A 61 -3.69 8.41 1.99
C TRP A 61 -3.97 7.80 3.37
N GLY A 62 -4.93 8.36 4.09
CA GLY A 62 -5.28 7.90 5.44
C GLY A 62 -4.21 8.26 6.48
N ASP A 63 -3.77 7.27 7.25
CA ASP A 63 -2.73 7.31 8.28
C ASP A 63 -1.32 6.96 7.76
N ALA A 64 -1.24 6.41 6.54
CA ALA A 64 0.02 6.04 5.91
C ALA A 64 0.74 7.25 5.27
N VAL A 65 2.02 7.41 5.58
CA VAL A 65 2.96 8.38 5.01
C VAL A 65 3.80 7.72 3.93
N ILE A 66 3.72 8.25 2.70
CA ILE A 66 4.58 7.85 1.59
C ILE A 66 5.54 8.99 1.30
N ALA A 67 6.83 8.67 1.32
CA ALA A 67 7.91 9.58 0.99
C ALA A 67 8.82 8.96 -0.07
N GLU A 68 9.40 9.81 -0.92
CA GLU A 68 10.41 9.43 -1.89
C GLU A 68 11.75 10.08 -1.60
N PHE A 69 12.82 9.36 -1.92
CA PHE A 69 14.19 9.81 -1.75
C PHE A 69 15.02 9.47 -2.98
N ALA A 70 15.83 10.42 -3.43
CA ALA A 70 16.83 10.18 -4.47
C ALA A 70 17.97 9.27 -3.97
N SER A 71 18.27 9.32 -2.66
CA SER A 71 19.31 8.52 -2.03
C SER A 71 18.69 7.42 -1.15
N VAL A 72 19.11 6.18 -1.40
CA VAL A 72 18.72 5.01 -0.59
C VAL A 72 19.23 5.16 0.85
N VAL A 73 20.44 5.72 1.00
CA VAL A 73 21.08 5.92 2.30
C VAL A 73 20.26 6.90 3.16
N GLU A 74 19.83 8.01 2.56
CA GLU A 74 19.03 9.01 3.27
C GLU A 74 17.65 8.47 3.65
N ALA A 75 17.02 7.66 2.80
CA ALA A 75 15.75 7.00 3.13
C ALA A 75 15.87 6.10 4.37
N VAL A 76 16.94 5.29 4.44
CA VAL A 76 17.16 4.38 5.56
C VAL A 76 17.51 5.16 6.85
N GLN A 77 18.36 6.18 6.75
CA GLN A 77 18.67 7.04 7.90
C GLN A 77 17.43 7.79 8.40
N CYS A 78 16.59 8.29 7.48
CA CYS A 78 15.31 8.91 7.82
C CYS A 78 14.40 7.93 8.58
N ALA A 79 14.29 6.68 8.13
CA ALA A 79 13.48 5.67 8.83
C ALA A 79 13.99 5.36 10.24
N VAL A 80 15.32 5.30 10.42
CA VAL A 80 15.96 5.14 11.74
C VAL A 80 15.61 6.31 12.65
N GLU A 81 15.76 7.54 12.16
CA GLU A 81 15.44 8.76 12.93
C GLU A 81 13.94 8.83 13.29
N ILE A 82 13.05 8.45 12.36
CA ILE A 82 11.60 8.39 12.63
C ILE A 82 11.30 7.45 13.80
N GLN A 83 11.87 6.23 13.79
CA GLN A 83 11.62 5.26 14.87
C GLN A 83 12.21 5.74 16.21
N GLN A 84 13.37 6.41 16.19
CA GLN A 84 13.98 6.98 17.38
C GLN A 84 13.13 8.12 17.97
N GLU A 85 12.66 9.04 17.13
CA GLU A 85 11.84 10.18 17.53
C GLU A 85 10.48 9.74 18.11
N ILE A 86 9.84 8.74 17.49
CA ILE A 86 8.59 8.18 18.02
C ILE A 86 8.84 7.49 19.37
N SER A 87 9.94 6.74 19.48
CA SER A 87 10.30 6.04 20.72
C SER A 87 10.64 7.00 21.87
N SER A 88 11.32 8.12 21.58
CA SER A 88 11.63 9.14 22.60
C SER A 88 10.35 9.84 23.09
N GLN A 89 9.46 10.23 22.19
CA GLN A 89 8.19 10.86 22.57
C GLN A 89 7.26 9.90 23.34
N ALA A 90 7.33 8.60 23.04
CA ALA A 90 6.61 7.58 23.80
C ALA A 90 7.12 7.43 25.24
N ALA A 91 8.43 7.57 25.47
CA ALA A 91 9.04 7.49 26.80
C ALA A 91 8.60 8.65 27.72
N ASP A 92 8.35 9.82 27.15
CA ASP A 92 7.91 11.01 27.89
C ASP A 92 6.42 10.96 28.30
N ALA A 93 5.63 10.02 27.77
CA ALA A 93 4.20 9.86 28.06
C ALA A 93 3.81 8.41 28.44
N PRO A 94 4.23 7.90 29.62
CA PRO A 94 4.13 6.48 29.98
C PRO A 94 2.70 5.92 30.17
N GLN A 95 1.70 6.78 30.29
CA GLN A 95 0.32 6.38 30.65
C GLN A 95 -0.57 6.04 29.44
N ALA A 96 -0.12 6.30 28.21
CA ALA A 96 -0.85 5.95 26.98
C ALA A 96 -0.15 4.80 26.25
N SER A 97 -0.92 3.89 25.64
CA SER A 97 -0.34 2.93 24.68
C SER A 97 0.34 3.71 23.56
N PRO A 98 1.67 3.59 23.39
CA PRO A 98 2.36 4.42 22.42
C PRO A 98 1.94 4.02 21.02
N MET A 99 1.45 5.01 20.25
CA MET A 99 1.20 4.83 18.82
C MET A 99 2.54 4.53 18.14
N GLN A 100 2.60 3.37 17.49
CA GLN A 100 3.81 2.85 16.84
C GLN A 100 3.63 2.86 15.34
N PHE A 101 4.72 3.19 14.63
CA PHE A 101 4.76 3.12 13.18
C PHE A 101 5.52 1.88 12.72
N ARG A 102 5.06 1.34 11.61
CA ARG A 102 5.75 0.33 10.81
C ARG A 102 6.30 1.00 9.57
N ILE A 103 7.53 0.68 9.18
CA ILE A 103 8.16 1.30 8.01
C ILE A 103 8.65 0.24 7.02
N GLY A 104 8.35 0.45 5.74
CA GLY A 104 8.83 -0.33 4.61
C GLY A 104 9.59 0.53 3.62
N ILE A 105 10.74 0.08 3.14
CA ILE A 105 11.55 0.82 2.16
C ILE A 105 11.88 -0.07 0.96
N ASN A 106 11.64 0.46 -0.24
CA ASN A 106 11.97 -0.21 -1.49
C ASN A 106 12.67 0.74 -2.46
N LEU A 107 13.63 0.22 -3.22
CA LEU A 107 14.20 0.88 -4.39
C LEU A 107 13.58 0.24 -5.63
N GLY A 108 12.85 1.02 -6.43
CA GLY A 108 12.15 0.51 -7.60
C GLY A 108 11.65 1.60 -8.55
N ASP A 109 11.25 1.16 -9.75
CA ASP A 109 10.69 2.05 -10.76
C ASP A 109 9.30 2.53 -10.35
N VAL A 110 9.08 3.84 -10.49
CA VAL A 110 7.80 4.50 -10.27
C VAL A 110 7.43 5.36 -11.46
N MET A 111 6.13 5.52 -11.66
CA MET A 111 5.52 6.46 -12.57
C MET A 111 5.20 7.74 -11.80
N VAL A 112 5.73 8.87 -12.27
CA VAL A 112 5.49 10.20 -11.70
C VAL A 112 4.37 10.86 -12.47
N ASP A 113 3.37 11.33 -11.74
CA ASP A 113 2.27 12.13 -12.25
C ASP A 113 2.12 13.37 -11.36
N GLY A 114 2.55 14.53 -11.87
CA GLY A 114 2.65 15.76 -11.08
C GLY A 114 3.48 15.59 -9.80
N SER A 115 2.81 15.66 -8.66
CA SER A 115 3.39 15.47 -7.33
C SER A 115 3.36 14.03 -6.82
N ASP A 116 2.57 13.17 -7.44
CA ASP A 116 2.31 11.81 -6.99
C ASP A 116 3.22 10.79 -7.67
N ILE A 117 3.35 9.62 -7.02
CA ILE A 117 4.05 8.47 -7.58
C ILE A 117 3.18 7.22 -7.51
N TYR A 118 3.28 6.41 -8.55
CA TYR A 118 2.51 5.17 -8.72
C TYR A 118 3.38 4.04 -9.25
N GLY A 119 2.88 2.81 -9.10
CA GLY A 119 3.49 1.62 -9.68
C GLY A 119 4.04 0.65 -8.64
N ASP A 120 4.72 -0.38 -9.14
CA ASP A 120 5.16 -1.51 -8.32
C ASP A 120 6.14 -1.11 -7.23
N GLY A 121 6.98 -0.10 -7.46
CA GLY A 121 7.89 0.42 -6.44
C GLY A 121 7.18 0.84 -5.14
N VAL A 122 6.03 1.51 -5.27
CA VAL A 122 5.18 1.94 -4.15
C VAL A 122 4.44 0.78 -3.52
N ASN A 123 3.90 -0.13 -4.34
CA ASN A 123 3.20 -1.32 -3.87
C ASN A 123 4.13 -2.25 -3.06
N ILE A 124 5.37 -2.42 -3.49
CA ILE A 124 6.36 -3.23 -2.75
C ILE A 124 6.68 -2.56 -1.41
N ALA A 125 6.90 -1.23 -1.37
CA ALA A 125 7.19 -0.52 -0.14
C ALA A 125 6.07 -0.67 0.90
N SER A 126 4.81 -0.55 0.49
CA SER A 126 3.66 -0.74 1.41
C SER A 126 3.56 -2.18 1.92
N ARG A 127 3.86 -3.18 1.08
CA ARG A 127 3.90 -4.57 1.53
C ARG A 127 5.05 -4.87 2.49
N LEU A 128 6.22 -4.27 2.28
CA LEU A 128 7.33 -4.38 3.23
C LEU A 128 6.96 -3.74 4.58
N GLN A 129 6.25 -2.62 4.54
CA GLN A 129 5.74 -1.98 5.75
C GLN A 129 4.77 -2.89 6.52
N GLU A 130 3.87 -3.59 5.83
CA GLU A 130 2.94 -4.55 6.47
C GLU A 130 3.69 -5.70 7.18
N LEU A 131 4.86 -6.10 6.67
CA LEU A 131 5.73 -7.14 7.26
C LEU A 131 6.53 -6.66 8.46
N ALA A 132 6.68 -5.34 8.66
CA ALA A 132 7.42 -4.80 9.78
C ALA A 132 6.67 -5.03 11.10
N GLU A 133 7.41 -5.40 12.15
CA GLU A 133 6.90 -5.39 13.51
C GLU A 133 6.61 -3.94 13.95
N PRO A 134 5.73 -3.72 14.95
CA PRO A 134 5.51 -2.38 15.50
C PRO A 134 6.83 -1.73 15.95
N GLY A 135 7.12 -0.50 15.48
CA GLY A 135 8.40 0.16 15.72
C GLY A 135 9.56 -0.33 14.84
N GLY A 136 9.30 -1.28 13.93
CA GLY A 136 10.30 -1.89 13.06
C GLY A 136 10.44 -1.21 11.69
N VAL A 137 11.55 -1.50 11.02
CA VAL A 137 11.82 -1.11 9.63
C VAL A 137 12.17 -2.36 8.84
N VAL A 138 11.52 -2.55 7.69
CA VAL A 138 11.80 -3.64 6.75
C VAL A 138 12.18 -3.05 5.39
N ILE A 139 13.20 -3.61 4.76
CA ILE A 139 13.74 -3.15 3.48
C ILE A 139 13.78 -4.26 2.45
N SER A 140 13.71 -3.90 1.18
CA SER A 140 13.95 -4.82 0.06
C SER A 140 15.42 -5.22 -0.05
N SER A 141 15.71 -6.32 -0.75
CA SER A 141 17.08 -6.67 -1.13
C SER A 141 17.78 -5.58 -1.94
N SER A 142 17.06 -4.90 -2.85
CA SER A 142 17.62 -3.79 -3.63
C SER A 142 18.10 -2.62 -2.76
N VAL A 143 17.43 -2.37 -1.63
CA VAL A 143 17.87 -1.37 -0.65
C VAL A 143 19.06 -1.90 0.14
N TYR A 144 18.99 -3.14 0.62
CA TYR A 144 20.07 -3.78 1.39
C TYR A 144 21.41 -3.75 0.64
N ASP A 145 21.40 -4.14 -0.64
CA ASP A 145 22.59 -4.18 -1.49
C ASP A 145 23.27 -2.80 -1.58
N GLN A 146 22.50 -1.71 -1.47
CA GLN A 146 23.01 -0.35 -1.54
C GLN A 146 23.53 0.21 -0.20
N VAL A 147 23.08 -0.32 0.94
CA VAL A 147 23.32 0.29 2.27
C VAL A 147 24.08 -0.57 3.27
N HIS A 148 24.15 -1.89 3.07
CA HIS A 148 24.75 -2.83 4.04
C HIS A 148 26.20 -2.48 4.44
N ASN A 149 27.00 -1.93 3.53
CA ASN A 149 28.38 -1.51 3.80
C ASN A 149 28.53 -0.01 4.14
N LYS A 150 27.43 0.75 4.16
CA LYS A 150 27.45 2.21 4.34
C LYS A 150 26.85 2.65 5.67
N LEU A 151 26.07 1.81 6.33
CA LEU A 151 25.37 2.14 7.56
C LEU A 151 25.78 1.22 8.71
N SER A 152 25.99 1.82 9.88
CA SER A 152 26.27 1.12 11.13
C SER A 152 24.99 0.59 11.80
N VAL A 153 24.11 -0.04 11.01
CA VAL A 153 22.88 -0.69 11.49
C VAL A 153 22.94 -2.18 11.17
N GLY A 154 22.32 -3.02 12.00
CA GLY A 154 22.23 -4.44 11.73
C GLY A 154 21.09 -4.77 10.78
N PHE A 155 21.19 -5.90 10.08
CA PHE A 155 20.19 -6.39 9.14
C PHE A 155 19.94 -7.88 9.36
N ASP A 156 18.68 -8.24 9.60
CA ASP A 156 18.24 -9.63 9.74
C ASP A 156 17.47 -10.05 8.49
N CYS A 157 17.93 -11.09 7.80
CA CYS A 157 17.25 -11.59 6.61
C CYS A 157 15.94 -12.30 6.99
N LEU A 158 14.81 -11.86 6.42
CA LEU A 158 13.49 -12.46 6.63
C LEU A 158 13.14 -13.53 5.58
N GLY A 159 14.05 -13.76 4.63
CA GLY A 159 13.92 -14.69 3.51
C GLY A 159 13.02 -14.16 2.39
N GLN A 160 12.73 -15.03 1.41
CA GLN A 160 11.75 -14.74 0.37
C GLN A 160 10.34 -14.91 0.92
N ARG A 161 9.54 -13.86 0.85
CA ARG A 161 8.12 -13.91 1.21
C ARG A 161 7.27 -13.66 -0.03
N PRO A 162 6.28 -14.51 -0.32
CA PRO A 162 5.32 -14.20 -1.37
C PRO A 162 4.51 -12.98 -0.92
N LEU A 163 4.62 -11.89 -1.68
CA LEU A 163 3.81 -10.71 -1.49
C LEU A 163 2.63 -10.78 -2.47
N LYS A 164 1.43 -10.34 -2.05
CA LYS A 164 0.24 -10.40 -2.89
C LYS A 164 0.49 -9.66 -4.22
N ASN A 165 0.34 -10.36 -5.33
CA ASN A 165 0.53 -9.86 -6.70
C ASN A 165 1.94 -9.36 -7.05
N ILE A 166 2.98 -9.81 -6.33
CA ILE A 166 4.38 -9.42 -6.56
C ILE A 166 5.23 -10.69 -6.55
N ALA A 167 6.26 -10.74 -7.41
CA ALA A 167 7.23 -11.84 -7.39
C ALA A 167 7.89 -11.96 -5.99
N PRO A 168 8.24 -13.17 -5.52
CA PRO A 168 8.91 -13.36 -4.24
C PRO A 168 10.14 -12.46 -4.14
N LEU A 169 10.19 -11.63 -3.11
CA LEU A 169 11.29 -10.71 -2.85
C LEU A 169 11.92 -11.06 -1.50
N THR A 170 13.25 -11.08 -1.47
CA THR A 170 14.00 -11.18 -0.22
C THR A 170 13.90 -9.86 0.53
N SER A 171 13.49 -9.90 1.79
CA SER A 171 13.42 -8.72 2.65
C SER A 171 14.32 -8.84 3.88
N TYR A 172 14.70 -7.69 4.43
CA TYR A 172 15.57 -7.59 5.60
C TYR A 172 14.93 -6.68 6.63
N ARG A 173 15.02 -7.06 7.91
CA ARG A 173 14.64 -6.22 9.04
C ARG A 173 15.86 -5.44 9.53
N LEU A 174 15.68 -4.17 9.86
CA LEU A 174 16.73 -3.40 10.54
C LEU A 174 16.69 -3.67 12.03
N THR A 175 17.86 -3.89 12.61
CA THR A 175 18.04 -3.94 14.06
C THR A 175 18.58 -2.61 14.57
N LEU A 176 17.68 -1.85 15.20
CA LEU A 176 17.94 -0.55 15.82
C LEU A 176 18.51 -0.79 17.23
N GLY A 177 19.82 -0.79 17.36
CA GLY A 177 20.51 -1.04 18.63
C GLY A 177 21.80 -1.77 18.38
N GLY A 178 22.91 -1.10 18.66
CA GLY A 178 24.27 -1.52 18.33
C GLY A 178 24.60 -2.96 18.73
N ARG A 179 24.36 -3.87 17.80
CA ARG A 179 25.17 -5.03 17.51
C ARG A 179 25.08 -5.15 16.00
N ALA A 180 26.12 -4.69 15.31
CA ALA A 180 26.43 -5.23 14.01
C ALA A 180 26.36 -6.75 14.18
N ALA A 181 25.31 -7.37 13.64
CA ALA A 181 25.16 -8.81 13.68
C ALA A 181 26.46 -9.34 13.11
N ALA A 182 27.18 -10.07 13.96
CA ALA A 182 28.43 -10.70 13.61
C ALA A 182 28.24 -11.39 12.26
N GLN A 183 29.19 -11.12 11.38
CA GLN A 183 29.41 -11.79 10.11
C GLN A 183 28.70 -13.15 10.07
N GLY A 184 27.63 -13.24 9.30
CA GLY A 184 27.03 -14.51 8.95
C GLY A 184 28.08 -15.32 8.22
N SER A 185 28.82 -16.12 8.97
CA SER A 185 29.67 -17.19 8.46
C SER A 185 28.76 -18.14 7.71
N PHE A 186 28.73 -18.03 6.38
CA PHE A 186 28.29 -19.13 5.54
C PHE A 186 29.24 -20.31 5.82
N PRO A 187 28.74 -21.49 6.20
CA PRO A 187 29.53 -22.69 6.08
C PRO A 187 29.79 -22.89 4.58
N ILE A 188 31.03 -22.64 4.16
CA ILE A 188 31.53 -23.16 2.89
C ILE A 188 31.65 -24.67 3.10
N GLU A 189 30.64 -25.41 2.66
CA GLU A 189 30.73 -26.86 2.56
C GLU A 189 31.46 -27.19 1.26
N GLU A 190 32.79 -27.14 1.33
CA GLU A 190 33.68 -27.65 0.30
C GLU A 190 34.02 -29.10 0.61
N SER A 191 33.37 -30.03 -0.09
CA SER A 191 33.99 -31.32 -0.43
C SER A 191 33.26 -32.05 -1.56
N ALA A 192 33.95 -32.06 -2.72
CA ALA A 192 34.14 -33.18 -3.65
C ALA A 192 32.97 -33.68 -4.56
N THR A 193 33.14 -33.39 -5.86
CA THR A 193 32.67 -34.11 -7.07
C THR A 193 33.35 -35.50 -7.25
N PRO A 194 33.04 -36.35 -8.27
CA PRO A 194 31.96 -36.37 -9.28
C PRO A 194 31.28 -37.76 -9.46
N SER A 195 30.01 -37.83 -9.89
CA SER A 195 29.48 -39.03 -10.59
C SER A 195 28.27 -38.72 -11.47
N GLU A 196 28.57 -38.46 -12.75
CA GLU A 196 28.02 -39.13 -13.92
C GLU A 196 26.50 -39.47 -14.01
N ARG A 197 25.87 -38.83 -15.02
CA ARG A 197 24.70 -39.24 -15.83
C ARG A 197 23.32 -39.34 -15.14
N ALA A 198 22.49 -38.33 -15.42
CA ALA A 198 21.12 -38.54 -15.91
C ALA A 198 20.52 -37.27 -16.56
N ARG A 199 20.65 -37.19 -17.89
CA ARG A 199 19.59 -36.86 -18.86
C ARG A 199 18.61 -35.72 -18.51
N ALA A 200 18.81 -34.57 -19.14
CA ALA A 200 17.81 -33.52 -19.30
C ALA A 200 16.59 -34.00 -20.11
N PRO A 201 15.36 -33.58 -19.77
CA PRO A 201 14.30 -33.43 -20.75
C PRO A 201 14.24 -31.97 -21.24
N ARG A 202 14.33 -31.84 -22.56
CA ARG A 202 13.91 -30.67 -23.33
C ARG A 202 12.38 -30.60 -23.25
N ILE A 203 11.84 -29.46 -22.80
CA ILE A 203 10.41 -29.13 -22.98
C ILE A 203 10.36 -27.74 -23.62
N GLU A 204 10.26 -27.74 -24.94
CA GLU A 204 9.43 -26.77 -25.65
C GLU A 204 7.97 -27.11 -25.31
N ASP A 205 7.21 -26.18 -24.74
CA ASP A 205 5.97 -25.80 -25.40
C ASP A 205 5.54 -24.38 -25.01
N ARG A 206 5.13 -23.66 -26.04
CA ARG A 206 4.65 -22.29 -26.02
C ARG A 206 3.15 -22.37 -26.24
N ARG A 207 2.38 -22.43 -25.15
CA ARG A 207 0.91 -22.25 -25.00
C ARG A 207 0.67 -22.53 -23.52
N GLU A 208 0.26 -21.61 -22.66
CA GLU A 208 -1.10 -21.09 -22.57
C GLU A 208 -1.11 -19.69 -21.93
N LEU A 209 -1.50 -18.70 -22.72
CA LEU A 209 -1.79 -17.34 -22.28
C LEU A 209 -3.28 -17.11 -22.57
N SER A 210 -4.18 -17.81 -21.86
CA SER A 210 -5.63 -17.64 -22.06
C SER A 210 -6.57 -18.15 -20.95
N SER A 211 -6.12 -18.59 -19.78
CA SER A 211 -7.05 -19.19 -18.78
C SER A 211 -7.58 -18.24 -17.70
N ALA A 212 -7.00 -17.05 -17.51
CA ALA A 212 -7.42 -16.13 -16.44
C ALA A 212 -8.61 -15.22 -16.78
N THR A 213 -9.00 -15.10 -18.06
CA THR A 213 -10.13 -14.25 -18.48
C THR A 213 -11.49 -14.93 -18.33
N ASN A 214 -11.54 -16.27 -18.29
CA ASN A 214 -12.81 -17.00 -18.25
C ASN A 214 -13.34 -17.26 -16.83
N VAL A 215 -12.48 -17.14 -15.80
CA VAL A 215 -12.88 -17.33 -14.39
C VAL A 215 -13.68 -16.14 -13.86
N VAL A 216 -13.38 -14.93 -14.36
CA VAL A 216 -14.05 -13.69 -13.93
C VAL A 216 -15.39 -13.49 -14.65
N SER A 217 -15.50 -13.94 -15.92
CA SER A 217 -16.73 -13.82 -16.70
C SER A 217 -17.84 -14.75 -16.21
N ASP A 218 -17.50 -15.98 -15.81
CA ASP A 218 -18.46 -16.98 -15.34
C ASP A 218 -19.00 -16.69 -13.93
N TRP A 219 -18.23 -15.96 -13.12
CA TRP A 219 -18.66 -15.50 -11.80
C TRP A 219 -19.63 -14.32 -11.89
N LEU A 220 -19.43 -13.39 -12.84
CA LEU A 220 -20.30 -12.23 -13.06
C LEU A 220 -21.71 -12.62 -13.58
N ALA A 221 -21.81 -13.69 -14.38
CA ALA A 221 -23.06 -14.13 -14.99
C ALA A 221 -24.04 -14.82 -14.02
N ARG A 222 -23.61 -15.12 -12.79
CA ARG A 222 -24.43 -15.79 -11.75
C ARG A 222 -25.02 -14.83 -10.71
N LEU A 223 -24.78 -13.52 -10.82
CA LEU A 223 -25.35 -12.53 -9.91
C LEU A 223 -26.81 -12.20 -10.30
N PRO A 224 -27.74 -12.15 -9.33
CA PRO A 224 -29.12 -11.76 -9.61
C PRO A 224 -29.18 -10.31 -10.11
N ARG A 225 -30.10 -10.05 -11.07
CA ARG A 225 -30.22 -8.79 -11.82
C ARG A 225 -30.16 -7.47 -11.01
N PRO A 226 -30.67 -7.35 -9.77
CA PRO A 226 -30.50 -6.10 -9.00
C PRO A 226 -29.04 -5.81 -8.60
N LEU A 227 -28.22 -6.85 -8.40
CA LEU A 227 -26.81 -6.69 -8.01
C LEU A 227 -25.92 -6.27 -9.19
N ALA A 228 -26.21 -6.76 -10.39
CA ALA A 228 -25.54 -6.30 -11.61
C ALA A 228 -25.82 -4.81 -11.88
N ALA A 229 -27.06 -4.36 -11.68
CA ALA A 229 -27.41 -2.95 -11.79
C ALA A 229 -26.65 -2.09 -10.76
N ALA A 230 -26.58 -2.53 -9.49
CA ALA A 230 -25.85 -1.82 -8.45
C ALA A 230 -24.34 -1.71 -8.75
N LEU A 231 -23.73 -2.77 -9.28
CA LEU A 231 -22.31 -2.76 -9.66
C LEU A 231 -22.03 -1.84 -10.86
N THR A 232 -22.91 -1.82 -11.87
CA THR A 232 -22.76 -0.90 -13.00
C THR A 232 -22.90 0.56 -12.59
N VAL A 233 -23.87 0.88 -11.71
CA VAL A 233 -24.04 2.23 -11.17
C VAL A 233 -22.84 2.63 -10.31
N SER A 234 -22.33 1.71 -9.49
CA SER A 234 -21.15 1.98 -8.65
C SER A 234 -19.89 2.22 -9.49
N ALA A 235 -19.65 1.39 -10.52
CA ALA A 235 -18.54 1.56 -11.44
C ALA A 235 -18.64 2.88 -12.24
N PHE A 236 -19.85 3.26 -12.63
CA PHE A 236 -20.12 4.52 -13.33
C PHE A 236 -19.89 5.74 -12.42
N LEU A 237 -20.29 5.67 -11.15
CA LEU A 237 -20.06 6.72 -10.16
C LEU A 237 -18.58 6.88 -9.81
N ILE A 238 -17.84 5.77 -9.71
CA ILE A 238 -16.38 5.78 -9.51
C ILE A 238 -15.69 6.42 -10.71
N LEU A 239 -16.15 6.13 -11.94
CA LEU A 239 -15.61 6.72 -13.17
C LEU A 239 -15.85 8.23 -13.24
N ILE A 240 -17.05 8.69 -12.84
CA ILE A 240 -17.39 10.12 -12.77
C ILE A 240 -16.57 10.84 -11.68
N ASN A 241 -16.38 10.18 -10.53
CA ASN A 241 -15.58 10.72 -9.43
C ASN A 241 -14.09 10.84 -9.80
N LEU A 242 -13.57 9.90 -10.60
CA LEU A 242 -12.22 9.98 -11.16
C LEU A 242 -12.05 11.17 -12.11
N PHE A 243 -13.11 11.59 -12.80
CA PHE A 243 -13.07 12.66 -13.81
C PHE A 243 -13.27 14.07 -13.21
N THR A 244 -13.69 14.18 -11.94
CA THR A 244 -14.11 15.46 -11.33
C THR A 244 -13.31 15.75 -10.06
N GLY A 245 -12.07 16.20 -10.22
CA GLY A 245 -11.15 16.46 -9.10
C GLY A 245 -11.67 17.48 -8.06
N ASN A 246 -11.44 17.14 -6.78
CA ASN A 246 -11.28 18.00 -5.61
C ASN A 246 -12.47 18.58 -4.81
N LYS A 247 -13.75 18.22 -5.02
CA LYS A 247 -14.81 18.45 -4.00
C LYS A 247 -15.89 17.37 -4.00
N ILE A 248 -16.13 16.72 -2.86
CA ILE A 248 -17.25 15.77 -2.67
C ILE A 248 -18.57 16.54 -2.71
N TRP A 249 -19.23 16.58 -3.87
CA TRP A 249 -20.56 17.19 -4.06
C TRP A 249 -21.71 16.16 -3.99
N PHE A 250 -21.49 15.02 -3.32
CA PHE A 250 -22.35 13.83 -3.44
C PHE A 250 -23.54 13.74 -2.46
N HIS A 251 -23.96 14.84 -1.82
CA HIS A 251 -25.14 14.83 -0.93
C HIS A 251 -26.46 15.00 -1.70
N TRP A 252 -26.47 15.83 -2.75
CA TRP A 252 -27.68 16.10 -3.55
C TRP A 252 -28.10 14.96 -4.51
N PRO A 253 -27.19 14.25 -5.20
CA PRO A 253 -27.57 13.15 -6.09
C PRO A 253 -28.08 11.91 -5.31
N VAL A 254 -27.47 11.61 -4.16
CA VAL A 254 -27.92 10.51 -3.28
C VAL A 254 -29.28 10.81 -2.68
N ALA A 255 -29.53 12.06 -2.26
CA ALA A 255 -30.85 12.50 -1.81
C ALA A 255 -31.91 12.38 -2.90
N ALA A 256 -31.59 12.71 -4.16
CA ALA A 256 -32.52 12.57 -5.29
C ALA A 256 -32.85 11.10 -5.61
N ILE A 257 -31.87 10.20 -5.56
CA ILE A 257 -32.08 8.76 -5.77
C ILE A 257 -32.88 8.16 -4.61
N LEU A 258 -32.56 8.48 -3.36
CA LEU A 258 -33.33 8.06 -2.19
C LEU A 258 -34.77 8.58 -2.25
N PHE A 259 -34.95 9.85 -2.64
CA PHE A 259 -36.28 10.43 -2.81
C PHE A 259 -37.08 9.73 -3.90
N GLY A 260 -36.47 9.40 -5.04
CA GLY A 260 -37.13 8.67 -6.14
C GLY A 260 -37.54 7.25 -5.74
N VAL A 261 -36.71 6.54 -4.97
CA VAL A 261 -37.02 5.18 -4.46
C VAL A 261 -38.16 5.23 -3.44
N VAL A 262 -38.12 6.18 -2.50
CA VAL A 262 -39.19 6.38 -1.50
C VAL A 262 -40.51 6.76 -2.18
N LEU A 263 -40.48 7.68 -3.15
CA LEU A 263 -41.66 8.11 -3.89
C LEU A 263 -42.28 6.95 -4.69
N ARG A 264 -41.46 6.08 -5.26
CA ARG A 264 -41.92 4.88 -5.99
C ARG A 264 -42.48 3.80 -5.09
N MET A 265 -41.97 3.65 -3.87
CA MET A 265 -42.56 2.77 -2.85
C MET A 265 -43.92 3.29 -2.35
N VAL A 266 -44.05 4.60 -2.14
CA VAL A 266 -45.29 5.23 -1.67
C VAL A 266 -46.37 5.23 -2.76
N LEU A 267 -46.01 5.46 -4.03
CA LEU A 267 -46.95 5.44 -5.16
C LEU A 267 -47.27 4.02 -5.66
N GLY A 268 -46.43 3.04 -5.35
CA GLY A 268 -46.62 1.63 -5.72
C GLY A 268 -47.58 0.85 -4.82
N GLN A 269 -48.07 1.45 -3.73
CA GLN A 269 -49.03 0.85 -2.81
C GLN A 269 -50.47 1.38 -3.03
N ARG A 270 -50.94 1.46 -4.28
CA ARG A 270 -52.39 1.56 -4.53
C ARG A 270 -52.96 0.16 -4.75
N PRO A 271 -53.83 -0.35 -3.86
CA PRO A 271 -54.45 -1.65 -4.03
C PRO A 271 -55.42 -1.61 -5.22
N GLU A 272 -55.28 -2.60 -6.10
CA GLU A 272 -56.19 -2.89 -7.20
C GLU A 272 -57.56 -3.25 -6.59
N SER A 273 -58.51 -2.31 -6.65
CA SER A 273 -59.87 -2.54 -6.18
C SER A 273 -60.59 -3.45 -7.16
N ASP A 274 -60.92 -4.65 -6.66
CA ASP A 274 -61.87 -5.60 -7.20
C ASP A 274 -63.11 -4.94 -7.81
N SER A 275 -63.44 -5.31 -9.06
CA SER A 275 -64.82 -5.38 -9.51
C SER A 275 -64.96 -6.43 -10.63
N LYS A 276 -65.12 -7.70 -10.21
CA LYS A 276 -65.99 -8.64 -10.92
C LYS A 276 -67.44 -8.41 -10.47
N THR A 277 -68.38 -8.85 -11.32
CA THR A 277 -69.86 -8.95 -11.16
C THR A 277 -70.57 -7.81 -11.90
N GLU A 278 -71.51 -7.99 -12.82
CA GLU A 278 -72.15 -9.11 -13.53
C GLU A 278 -72.93 -8.47 -14.70
N ARG A 279 -73.34 -9.30 -15.67
CA ARG A 279 -74.45 -9.16 -16.64
C ARG A 279 -75.12 -7.80 -16.84
#